data_AF-H0UNW6-F1
#
_entry.id   AF-H0UNW6-F1
#
_cell.length_a   1.000
_cell.length_b   1.000
_cell.length_c   1.000
_cell.angle_alpha   90.00
_cell.angle_beta   90.00
_cell.angle_gamma   90.00
#
_symmetry.space_group_name_H-M   'P 1'
#
loop_
_entity.id
_entity.type
_entity.pdbx_description
1 polymer ?
#
loop_
_entity_poly.entity_id
_entity_poly.type
_entity_poly.pdbx_seq_one_letter_code
_entity_poly.pdbx_strand_id
1 'polypeptide(L)'
;MTRRTDQIGFSQRVRLEWLEQTANLVLAGNAKAAVNEALQELLKDKVSVAGQAERGNREKIITILLKTWLTVPSELESLRIEGLELLKRVPRRDHLAIHWGMVMAVYPFWSNVATQTGRLLRLQGSAAVAHVQRRVREQYGERFNKEPEGWKKR
;
A
#
# COMPACT_ATOMS: atom_id res chain seq x y z
N MET A 1 -20.56 4.65 -4.16
CA MET A 1 -19.36 3.80 -4.29
C MET A 1 -18.16 4.69 -4.62
N THR A 2 -17.12 4.71 -3.79
CA THR A 2 -15.88 5.44 -4.06
C THR A 2 -15.05 4.64 -5.07
N ARG A 3 -14.72 5.22 -6.24
CA ARG A 3 -13.90 4.52 -7.25
C ARG A 3 -12.47 4.35 -6.73
N ARG A 4 -11.75 3.29 -7.11
CA ARG A 4 -10.34 3.10 -6.70
C ARG A 4 -9.44 4.27 -7.13
N THR A 5 -9.81 4.96 -8.21
CA THR A 5 -9.17 6.17 -8.71
C THR A 5 -9.31 7.39 -7.78
N ASP A 6 -10.30 7.37 -6.87
CA ASP A 6 -10.56 8.45 -5.91
C ASP A 6 -9.89 8.19 -4.53
N GLN A 7 -9.22 7.04 -4.33
CA GLN A 7 -8.53 6.73 -3.07
C GLN A 7 -7.14 7.35 -3.03
N ILE A 8 -6.92 8.23 -2.04
CA ILE A 8 -5.64 8.90 -1.75
C ILE A 8 -4.71 7.92 -1.02
N GLY A 9 -4.14 6.94 -1.75
CA GLY A 9 -3.11 6.02 -1.27
C GLY A 9 -3.37 5.39 0.11
N PHE A 10 -2.30 5.17 0.89
CA PHE A 10 -2.38 4.78 2.30
C PHE A 10 -1.60 5.73 3.20
N SER A 11 -2.24 6.15 4.29
CA SER A 11 -1.69 7.14 5.26
C SER A 11 -0.75 6.53 6.30
N GLN A 12 -0.55 5.21 6.29
CA GLN A 12 0.20 4.47 7.29
C GLN A 12 1.39 3.75 6.64
N ARG A 13 2.51 3.68 7.36
CA ARG A 13 3.67 2.89 6.92
C ARG A 13 3.35 1.41 7.02
N VAL A 14 3.32 0.72 5.88
CA VAL A 14 3.13 -0.74 5.81
C VAL A 14 4.49 -1.42 5.63
N ARG A 15 4.83 -2.37 6.52
CA ARG A 15 6.09 -3.14 6.43
C ARG A 15 5.95 -4.26 5.39
N LEU A 16 7.04 -4.55 4.69
CA LEU A 16 7.11 -5.63 3.70
C LEU A 16 6.70 -6.97 4.31
N GLU A 17 7.19 -7.28 5.51
CA GLU A 17 6.86 -8.52 6.23
C GLU A 17 5.35 -8.73 6.46
N TRP A 18 4.56 -7.65 6.56
CA TRP A 18 3.12 -7.74 6.73
C TRP A 18 2.42 -8.08 5.40
N LEU A 19 2.93 -7.57 4.28
CA LEU A 19 2.48 -7.93 2.95
C LEU A 19 2.81 -9.40 2.62
N GLU A 20 4.02 -9.84 2.97
CA GLU A 20 4.45 -11.23 2.86
C GLU A 20 3.53 -12.16 3.67
N GLN A 21 3.30 -11.85 4.95
CA GLN A 21 2.43 -12.67 5.80
C GLN A 21 1.00 -12.73 5.26
N THR A 22 0.48 -11.61 4.77
CA THR A 22 -0.86 -11.57 4.15
C THR A 22 -0.92 -12.47 2.93
N ALA A 23 0.04 -12.34 2.00
CA ALA A 23 0.09 -13.16 0.79
C ALA A 23 0.19 -14.65 1.13
N ASN A 24 0.99 -15.03 2.13
CA ASN A 24 1.11 -16.41 2.60
C ASN A 24 -0.20 -16.95 3.18
N LEU A 25 -0.92 -16.15 3.97
CA LEU A 25 -2.24 -16.53 4.49
C LEU A 25 -3.24 -16.76 3.35
N VAL A 26 -3.22 -15.92 2.32
CA VAL A 26 -4.07 -16.10 1.12
C VAL A 26 -3.65 -17.33 0.32
N LEU A 27 -2.36 -17.56 0.11
CA LEU A 27 -1.83 -18.74 -0.57
C LEU A 27 -2.18 -20.05 0.14
N ALA A 28 -2.24 -20.03 1.46
CA ALA A 28 -2.67 -21.16 2.28
C ALA A 28 -4.19 -21.40 2.23
N GLY A 29 -4.95 -20.62 1.46
CA GLY A 29 -6.40 -20.81 1.27
C GLY A 29 -7.25 -20.39 2.47
N ASN A 30 -6.72 -19.55 3.37
CA ASN A 30 -7.46 -19.12 4.55
C ASN A 30 -8.67 -18.28 4.17
N ALA A 31 -9.79 -18.51 4.87
CA ALA A 31 -10.97 -17.69 4.75
C ALA A 31 -10.72 -16.26 5.25
N LYS A 32 -11.47 -15.29 4.72
CA LYS A 32 -11.30 -13.86 5.04
C LYS A 32 -11.31 -13.55 6.54
N ALA A 33 -12.18 -14.19 7.30
CA ALA A 33 -12.25 -14.00 8.75
C ALA A 33 -10.95 -14.43 9.43
N ALA A 34 -10.43 -15.61 9.09
CA ALA A 34 -9.17 -16.13 9.63
C ALA A 34 -7.96 -15.26 9.23
N VAL A 35 -7.90 -14.79 7.98
CA VAL A 35 -6.86 -13.84 7.55
C VAL A 35 -6.92 -12.56 8.37
N ASN A 36 -8.13 -12.00 8.55
CA ASN A 36 -8.30 -10.77 9.32
C ASN A 36 -7.89 -10.95 10.79
N GLU A 37 -8.29 -12.04 11.44
CA GLU A 37 -7.90 -12.36 12.81
C GLU A 37 -6.38 -12.51 12.96
N ALA A 38 -5.74 -13.27 12.06
CA ALA A 38 -4.29 -13.43 12.06
C ALA A 38 -3.56 -12.08 11.88
N LEU A 39 -4.09 -11.17 11.07
CA LEU A 39 -3.52 -9.83 10.91
C LEU A 39 -3.76 -8.93 12.13
N GLN A 40 -4.90 -9.06 12.82
CA GLN A 40 -5.15 -8.34 14.08
C GLN A 40 -4.13 -8.76 15.14
N GLU A 41 -3.86 -10.06 15.27
CA GLU A 41 -2.88 -10.57 16.23
C GLU A 41 -1.45 -10.19 15.83
N LEU A 42 -1.07 -10.34 14.55
CA LEU A 42 0.25 -9.96 14.04
C LEU A 42 0.61 -8.49 14.36
N LEU A 43 -0.38 -7.60 14.32
CA LEU A 43 -0.18 -6.16 14.46
C LEU A 43 -0.46 -5.64 15.87
N LYS A 44 -0.98 -6.48 16.78
CA LYS A 44 -1.40 -6.11 18.12
C LYS A 44 -0.31 -5.39 18.92
N ASP A 45 0.91 -5.94 18.91
CA ASP A 45 2.06 -5.41 19.65
C ASP A 45 3.06 -4.67 18.75
N LYS A 46 2.81 -4.62 17.43
CA LYS A 46 3.71 -4.02 16.43
C LYS A 46 3.31 -2.60 16.02
N VAL A 47 2.11 -2.17 16.41
CA VAL A 47 1.56 -0.83 16.15
C VAL A 47 1.30 -0.17 17.51
N SER A 48 2.39 0.12 18.23
CA SER A 48 2.39 0.82 19.52
C SER A 48 3.29 2.06 19.41
N VAL A 49 2.88 3.18 20.01
CA VAL A 49 3.73 4.24 20.63
C VAL A 49 2.94 5.53 20.94
N ALA A 50 1.66 5.73 20.55
CA ALA A 50 0.96 6.96 20.95
C ALA A 50 -0.58 6.93 20.84
N GLY A 51 -1.26 6.57 21.93
CA GLY A 51 -2.62 7.04 22.27
C GLY A 51 -3.78 6.49 21.43
N GLN A 52 -5.01 6.92 21.75
CA GLN A 52 -6.29 6.41 21.20
C GLN A 52 -6.40 6.31 19.65
N ALA A 53 -5.47 6.91 18.90
CA ALA A 53 -5.34 6.74 17.45
C ALA A 53 -4.84 5.35 17.00
N GLU A 54 -4.34 4.52 17.91
CA GLU A 54 -3.72 3.21 17.67
C GLU A 54 -4.66 2.20 17.00
N ARG A 55 -5.88 2.04 17.54
CA ARG A 55 -6.88 1.14 16.96
C ARG A 55 -7.20 1.54 15.52
N GLY A 56 -7.30 2.83 15.25
CA GLY A 56 -7.54 3.37 13.91
C GLY A 56 -6.38 3.11 12.95
N ASN A 57 -5.13 3.20 13.39
CA ASN A 57 -3.97 2.94 12.54
C ASN A 57 -3.80 1.46 12.22
N ARG A 58 -4.01 0.58 13.21
CA ARG A 58 -4.00 -0.87 13.00
C ARG A 58 -5.07 -1.29 12.01
N GLU A 59 -6.31 -0.84 12.19
CA GLU A 59 -7.42 -1.14 11.28
C GLU A 59 -7.16 -0.61 9.86
N LYS A 60 -6.54 0.57 9.71
CA LYS A 60 -6.10 1.09 8.40
C LYS A 60 -5.07 0.19 7.75
N ILE A 61 -4.03 -0.24 8.48
CA ILE A 61 -2.99 -1.14 7.96
C ILE A 61 -3.63 -2.45 7.49
N ILE A 62 -4.48 -3.06 8.30
CA ILE A 62 -5.18 -4.32 7.95
C ILE A 62 -6.03 -4.12 6.70
N THR A 63 -6.76 -3.01 6.62
CA THR A 63 -7.54 -2.68 5.43
C THR A 63 -6.67 -2.63 4.17
N ILE A 64 -5.45 -2.07 4.27
CA ILE A 64 -4.52 -2.00 3.14
C ILE A 64 -4.04 -3.39 2.74
N LEU A 65 -3.62 -4.20 3.71
CA LEU A 65 -3.17 -5.57 3.49
C LEU A 65 -4.24 -6.42 2.80
N LEU A 66 -5.47 -6.38 3.33
CA LEU A 66 -6.60 -7.11 2.78
C LEU A 66 -6.96 -6.64 1.37
N LYS A 67 -7.03 -5.32 1.13
CA LYS A 67 -7.30 -4.78 -0.22
C LYS A 67 -6.23 -5.15 -1.23
N THR A 68 -4.98 -5.31 -0.80
CA THR A 68 -3.86 -5.63 -1.69
C THR A 68 -3.89 -7.09 -2.16
N TRP A 69 -4.18 -8.03 -1.26
CA TRP A 69 -4.01 -9.47 -1.55
C TRP A 69 -5.24 -10.34 -1.40
N LEU A 70 -6.32 -9.87 -0.76
CA LEU A 70 -7.48 -10.70 -0.48
C LEU A 70 -8.77 -10.17 -1.14
N THR A 71 -9.11 -8.91 -0.90
CA THR A 71 -10.34 -8.27 -1.40
C THR A 71 -10.01 -7.33 -2.55
N VAL A 72 -9.28 -7.84 -3.55
CA VAL A 72 -8.98 -7.08 -4.76
C VAL A 72 -10.26 -6.90 -5.59
N PRO A 73 -10.41 -5.79 -6.33
CA PRO A 73 -11.42 -5.66 -7.37
C PRO A 73 -11.38 -6.82 -8.36
N SER A 74 -12.53 -7.25 -8.90
CA SER A 74 -12.64 -8.38 -9.82
C SER A 74 -11.76 -8.23 -11.07
N GLU A 75 -11.65 -7.00 -11.59
CA GLU A 75 -10.76 -6.64 -12.71
C GLU A 75 -9.26 -6.87 -12.43
N LEU A 76 -8.86 -7.05 -11.16
CA LEU A 76 -7.49 -7.33 -10.74
C LEU A 76 -7.29 -8.77 -10.25
N GLU A 77 -8.31 -9.63 -10.34
CA GLU A 77 -8.21 -11.01 -9.83
C GLU A 77 -7.14 -11.82 -10.54
N SER A 78 -7.09 -11.77 -11.88
CA SER A 78 -6.05 -12.47 -12.66
C SER A 78 -4.65 -12.00 -12.28
N LEU A 79 -4.46 -10.69 -12.18
CA LEU A 79 -3.17 -10.10 -11.76
C LEU A 79 -2.79 -10.56 -10.34
N ARG A 80 -3.75 -10.60 -9.42
CA ARG A 80 -3.52 -11.11 -8.06
C ARG A 80 -3.09 -12.57 -8.07
N ILE A 81 -3.78 -13.42 -8.84
CA ILE A 81 -3.47 -14.85 -8.94
C ILE A 81 -2.04 -15.03 -9.47
N GLU A 82 -1.70 -14.35 -10.56
CA GLU A 82 -0.35 -14.37 -11.12
C GLU A 82 0.69 -13.86 -10.13
N GLY A 83 0.41 -12.75 -9.43
CA GLY A 83 1.28 -12.20 -8.40
C GLY A 83 1.56 -13.17 -7.25
N LEU A 84 0.52 -13.86 -6.76
CA LEU A 84 0.65 -14.90 -5.74
C LEU A 84 1.46 -16.11 -6.24
N GLU A 85 1.26 -16.53 -7.49
CA GLU A 85 2.06 -17.58 -8.11
C GLU A 85 3.53 -17.19 -8.29
N LEU A 86 3.82 -15.93 -8.61
CA LEU A 86 5.18 -15.42 -8.68
C LEU A 86 5.87 -15.46 -7.32
N LEU A 87 5.19 -15.05 -6.23
CA LEU A 87 5.74 -15.10 -4.86
C LEU A 87 6.14 -16.51 -4.41
N LYS A 88 5.57 -17.57 -5.01
CA LYS A 88 5.97 -18.96 -4.75
C LYS A 88 7.26 -19.37 -5.45
N ARG A 89 7.63 -18.69 -6.53
CA ARG A 89 8.68 -19.13 -7.47
C ARG A 89 9.93 -18.26 -7.41
N VAL A 90 9.76 -16.97 -7.16
CA VAL A 90 10.91 -16.04 -7.14
C VAL A 90 11.60 -16.03 -5.77
N PRO A 91 12.89 -15.66 -5.70
CA PRO A 91 13.57 -15.48 -4.43
C PRO A 91 12.97 -14.32 -3.61
N ARG A 92 12.98 -14.44 -2.27
CA ARG A 92 12.48 -13.42 -1.34
C ARG A 92 12.99 -12.00 -1.57
N ARG A 93 14.24 -11.84 -2.02
CA ARG A 93 14.83 -10.52 -2.35
C ARG A 93 14.06 -9.77 -3.44
N ASP A 94 13.36 -10.49 -4.30
CA ASP A 94 12.66 -9.95 -5.48
C ASP A 94 11.15 -9.74 -5.19
N HIS A 95 10.64 -10.23 -4.07
CA HIS A 95 9.23 -10.13 -3.68
C HIS A 95 8.74 -8.69 -3.53
N LEU A 96 9.65 -7.78 -3.15
CA LEU A 96 9.32 -6.37 -3.02
C LEU A 96 8.70 -5.82 -4.31
N ALA A 97 9.24 -6.18 -5.48
CA ALA A 97 8.72 -5.71 -6.76
C ALA A 97 7.28 -6.21 -7.01
N ILE A 98 6.99 -7.45 -6.64
CA ILE A 98 5.65 -8.05 -6.82
C ILE A 98 4.64 -7.35 -5.91
N HIS A 99 4.99 -7.16 -4.64
CA HIS A 99 4.16 -6.41 -3.70
C HIS A 99 3.93 -4.97 -4.16
N TRP A 100 4.95 -4.30 -4.68
CA TRP A 100 4.82 -2.96 -5.26
C TRP A 100 3.89 -2.94 -6.47
N GLY A 101 3.98 -3.94 -7.36
CA GLY A 101 3.10 -4.09 -8.51
C GLY A 101 1.63 -4.19 -8.10
N MET A 102 1.32 -5.07 -7.14
CA MET A 102 -0.05 -5.20 -6.62
C MET A 102 -0.55 -3.93 -5.93
N VAL A 103 0.30 -3.28 -5.13
CA VAL A 103 -0.05 -2.01 -4.49
C VAL A 103 -0.35 -0.92 -5.53
N MET A 104 0.46 -0.79 -6.59
CA MET A 104 0.21 0.17 -7.67
C MET A 104 -1.09 -0.12 -8.42
N ALA A 105 -1.43 -1.39 -8.63
CA ALA A 105 -2.67 -1.78 -9.29
C ALA A 105 -3.91 -1.46 -8.43
N VAL A 106 -3.85 -1.76 -7.13
CA VAL A 106 -4.95 -1.53 -6.18
C VAL A 106 -5.10 -0.05 -5.82
N TYR A 107 -3.99 0.70 -5.76
CA TYR A 107 -3.94 2.12 -5.42
C TYR A 107 -3.36 2.96 -6.57
N PRO A 108 -4.16 3.33 -7.59
CA PRO A 108 -3.69 4.10 -8.74
C PRO A 108 -3.00 5.43 -8.38
N PHE A 109 -3.42 6.08 -7.29
CA PHE A 109 -2.74 7.27 -6.77
C PHE A 109 -1.27 6.99 -6.43
N TRP A 110 -0.97 5.85 -5.79
CA TRP A 110 0.39 5.44 -5.47
C TRP A 110 1.22 5.22 -6.74
N SER A 111 0.63 4.56 -7.75
CA SER A 111 1.25 4.40 -9.07
C SER A 111 1.64 5.74 -9.69
N ASN A 112 0.77 6.75 -9.58
CA ASN A 112 1.07 8.08 -10.08
C ASN A 112 2.22 8.75 -9.32
N VAL A 113 2.22 8.72 -7.99
CA VAL A 113 3.31 9.28 -7.17
C VAL A 113 4.64 8.60 -7.51
N ALA A 114 4.66 7.27 -7.64
CA ALA A 114 5.84 6.51 -8.03
C ALA A 114 6.33 6.91 -9.43
N THR A 115 5.41 7.07 -10.39
CA THR A 115 5.72 7.50 -11.76
C THR A 115 6.34 8.89 -11.80
N GLN A 116 5.75 9.87 -11.11
CA GLN A 116 6.29 11.24 -11.09
C GLN A 116 7.66 11.30 -10.41
N THR A 117 7.83 10.56 -9.31
CA THR A 117 9.11 10.43 -8.60
C THR A 117 10.17 9.80 -9.50
N GLY A 118 9.87 8.69 -10.16
CA GLY A 118 10.79 8.02 -11.08
C GLY A 118 11.21 8.91 -12.26
N ARG A 119 10.27 9.68 -12.82
CA ARG A 119 10.57 10.66 -13.87
C ARG A 119 11.51 11.76 -13.39
N LEU A 120 11.31 12.27 -12.16
CA LEU A 120 12.23 13.26 -11.56
C LEU A 120 13.63 12.69 -11.37
N LEU A 121 13.74 11.51 -10.76
CA LEU A 121 15.02 10.84 -10.55
C LEU A 121 15.76 10.60 -11.87
N ARG A 122 15.04 10.16 -12.92
CA ARG A 122 15.64 9.92 -14.24
C ARG A 122 16.16 11.20 -14.88
N LEU A 123 15.45 12.32 -14.72
CA LEU A 123 15.80 13.59 -15.38
C LEU A 123 16.81 14.43 -14.60
N GLN A 124 16.77 14.38 -13.27
CA GLN A 124 17.48 15.33 -12.39
C GLN A 124 18.40 14.64 -11.38
N GLY A 125 18.44 13.30 -11.34
CA GLY A 125 19.19 12.53 -10.34
C GLY A 125 18.66 12.64 -8.91
N SER A 126 17.63 13.47 -8.69
CA SER A 126 17.02 13.74 -7.39
C SER A 126 15.51 14.00 -7.54
N ALA A 127 14.76 13.82 -6.45
CA ALA A 127 13.33 14.09 -6.42
C ALA A 127 12.95 14.81 -5.12
N ALA A 128 12.89 16.15 -5.17
CA ALA A 128 12.40 16.95 -4.05
C ALA A 128 10.89 16.73 -3.85
N VAL A 129 10.46 16.59 -2.59
CA VAL A 129 9.06 16.35 -2.22
C VAL A 129 8.12 17.41 -2.80
N ALA A 130 8.53 18.68 -2.78
CA ALA A 130 7.75 19.79 -3.33
C ALA A 130 7.49 19.64 -4.84
N HIS A 131 8.46 19.13 -5.62
CA HIS A 131 8.29 18.90 -7.05
C HIS A 131 7.34 17.74 -7.35
N VAL A 132 7.40 16.67 -6.54
CA VAL A 132 6.47 15.54 -6.65
C VAL A 132 5.05 15.99 -6.31
N GLN A 133 4.87 16.72 -5.20
CA GLN A 133 3.57 17.24 -4.78
C GLN A 133 2.95 18.17 -5.82
N ARG A 134 3.74 19.09 -6.41
CA ARG A 134 3.25 19.98 -7.46
C ARG A 134 2.69 19.20 -8.65
N ARG A 135 3.42 18.21 -9.15
CA ARG A 135 2.98 17.38 -10.29
C ARG A 135 1.79 16.49 -9.99
N VAL A 136 1.72 15.94 -8.78
CA VAL A 136 0.57 15.13 -8.35
C VAL A 136 -0.68 16.02 -8.21
N ARG A 137 -0.55 17.25 -7.71
CA ARG A 137 -1.63 18.25 -7.65
C ARG A 137 -2.08 18.69 -9.04
N GLU A 138 -1.16 18.91 -9.97
CA GLU A 138 -1.48 19.25 -11.37
C GLU A 138 -2.38 18.18 -12.04
N GLN A 139 -2.24 16.89 -11.67
CA GLN A 139 -3.05 15.80 -12.23
C GLN A 139 -4.36 15.49 -11.47
N TYR A 140 -4.43 15.75 -10.17
CA TYR A 140 -5.59 15.38 -9.32
C TYR A 140 -6.38 16.60 -8.77
N GLY A 141 -5.94 17.83 -9.05
CA GLY A 141 -6.51 19.10 -8.57
C GLY A 141 -6.18 19.45 -7.09
N GLU A 142 -6.76 20.54 -6.58
CA GLU A 142 -6.68 21.04 -5.19
C GLU A 142 -7.32 20.11 -4.13
N ARG A 143 -7.61 18.83 -4.45
CA ARG A 143 -8.09 17.84 -3.47
C ARG A 143 -7.03 17.51 -2.40
N PHE A 144 -5.81 18.03 -2.57
CA PHE A 144 -4.73 18.04 -1.58
C PHE A 144 -4.94 19.16 -0.54
N ASN A 145 -6.09 19.19 0.15
CA ASN A 145 -6.26 20.06 1.30
C ASN A 145 -6.43 19.24 2.58
N LYS A 146 -5.38 18.47 2.89
CA LYS A 146 -4.94 18.21 4.26
C LYS A 146 -3.42 18.11 4.23
N GLU A 147 -2.73 19.12 4.76
CA GLU A 147 -1.34 18.97 5.15
C GLU A 147 -1.23 17.73 6.04
N PRO A 148 -0.39 16.72 5.69
CA PRO A 148 -0.13 15.65 6.62
C PRO A 148 0.67 16.25 7.78
N GLU A 149 0.04 16.32 8.95
CA GLU A 149 0.52 16.87 10.22
C GLU A 149 1.75 16.13 10.82
N GLY A 150 2.58 15.50 9.99
CA GLY A 150 3.74 14.71 10.40
C GLY A 150 4.98 14.89 9.52
N TRP A 151 4.99 15.85 8.59
CA TRP A 151 6.12 16.05 7.66
C TRP A 151 6.94 17.33 7.92
N LYS A 152 6.68 18.02 9.05
CA LYS A 152 7.62 19.02 9.56
C LYS A 152 8.56 18.35 10.58
N LYS A 153 9.85 18.40 10.25
CA LYS A 153 11.05 17.99 11.00
C LYS A 153 11.45 16.52 10.88
N ARG A 154 12.31 16.25 9.90
CA ARG A 154 13.68 15.79 10.17
C ARG A 154 14.64 16.58 9.31
#